data_AF-A0A5J5BJF0-F1
#
_entry.id   AF-A0A5J5BJF0-F1
#
_cell.length_a   1.000
_cell.length_b   1.000
_cell.length_c   1.000
_cell.angle_alpha   90.00
_cell.angle_beta   90.00
_cell.angle_gamma   90.00
#
_symmetry.space_group_name_H-M   'P 1'
#
loop_
_entity.id
_entity.type
_entity.pdbx_description
1 polymer ?
#
loop_
_entity_poly.entity_id
_entity_poly.type
_entity_poly.pdbx_seq_one_letter_code
_entity_poly.pdbx_strand_id
1 'polypeptide(L)'
;MTLLWHVAVVVHVAGLSLGSWLSKLKAKVCAFSVCDDPDYFYDYVQGLLDGLQAGVNSRDIVNIQNAKGLGYAMNTAEELKFVKEVADATGVILDPVYSGKAAYGMMKNMAESPTKWEGRKILFIHTGGLLGLFDKAEQLAPLVGNWHQMDIHESIPRKDGVGKMF
;
A
#
# COMPACT_ATOMS: atom_id res chain seq x y z
N MET A 1 25.80 -12.00 4.11
CA MET A 1 24.40 -12.42 3.89
C MET A 1 23.54 -11.17 3.81
N THR A 2 23.28 -10.67 2.61
CA THR A 2 22.58 -9.38 2.40
C THR A 2 21.08 -9.62 2.48
N LEU A 3 20.48 -9.31 3.63
CA LEU A 3 19.03 -9.37 3.85
C LEU A 3 18.39 -8.14 3.21
N LEU A 4 17.45 -8.36 2.30
CA LEU A 4 16.92 -7.34 1.38
C LEU A 4 15.39 -7.25 1.49
N TRP A 5 14.90 -6.75 2.62
CA TRP A 5 13.49 -6.52 2.89
C TRP A 5 12.98 -5.27 2.15
N HIS A 6 11.86 -5.35 1.43
CA HIS A 6 11.25 -4.25 0.64
C HIS A 6 9.89 -3.84 1.22
N VAL A 7 9.68 -2.54 1.50
CA VAL A 7 8.49 -2.01 2.22
C VAL A 7 7.82 -0.83 1.51
N ALA A 8 6.47 -0.81 1.48
CA ALA A 8 5.61 0.18 0.81
C ALA A 8 4.96 1.26 1.72
N VAL A 9 4.64 2.45 1.12
CA VAL A 9 3.79 3.60 1.55
C VAL A 9 4.50 4.90 2.00
N VAL A 10 4.08 6.03 1.40
CA VAL A 10 4.73 7.36 1.28
C VAL A 10 5.10 8.08 2.58
N VAL A 11 4.19 8.31 3.54
CA VAL A 11 4.56 9.09 4.75
C VAL A 11 5.41 8.24 5.71
N HIS A 12 5.15 6.93 5.73
CA HIS A 12 5.98 5.97 6.44
C HIS A 12 7.35 5.77 5.77
N VAL A 13 7.45 6.01 4.45
CA VAL A 13 8.66 5.64 3.70
C VAL A 13 9.86 6.49 4.08
N ALA A 14 9.67 7.78 4.39
CA ALA A 14 10.78 8.66 4.77
C ALA A 14 11.43 8.21 6.09
N GLY A 15 10.60 7.97 7.12
CA GLY A 15 11.08 7.48 8.41
C GLY A 15 11.67 6.09 8.32
N LEU A 16 11.05 5.20 7.54
CA LEU A 16 11.54 3.83 7.37
C LEU A 16 12.83 3.76 6.55
N SER A 17 12.95 4.54 5.48
CA SER A 17 14.17 4.59 4.66
C SER A 17 15.33 5.19 5.44
N LEU A 18 15.09 6.28 6.17
CA LEU A 18 16.08 6.88 7.06
C LEU A 18 16.46 5.93 8.21
N GLY A 19 15.47 5.31 8.86
CA GLY A 19 15.70 4.34 9.92
C GLY A 19 16.50 3.13 9.43
N SER A 20 16.16 2.59 8.26
CA SER A 20 16.92 1.50 7.63
C SER A 20 18.35 1.92 7.30
N TRP A 21 18.53 3.12 6.74
CA TRP A 21 19.84 3.70 6.39
C TRP A 21 20.76 3.84 7.61
N LEU A 22 20.23 4.31 8.74
CA LEU A 22 20.97 4.48 9.99
C LEU A 22 21.18 3.15 10.74
N SER A 23 20.36 2.14 10.45
CA SER A 23 20.44 0.84 11.12
C SER A 23 21.56 -0.05 10.57
N LYS A 24 21.90 -1.10 11.34
CA LYS A 24 22.75 -2.20 10.87
C LYS A 24 22.06 -3.11 9.85
N LEU A 25 20.72 -3.07 9.77
CA LEU A 25 19.94 -3.93 8.87
C LEU A 25 20.17 -3.54 7.40
N LYS A 26 20.26 -2.23 7.11
CA LYS A 26 20.44 -1.68 5.75
C LYS A 26 19.52 -2.33 4.70
N ALA A 27 18.27 -2.57 5.07
CA ALA A 27 17.25 -3.10 4.17
C ALA A 27 16.95 -2.08 3.06
N LYS A 28 16.70 -2.55 1.84
CA LYS A 28 16.32 -1.67 0.73
C LYS A 28 14.83 -1.36 0.77
N VAL A 29 14.49 -0.12 1.07
CA VAL A 29 13.09 0.31 1.13
C VAL A 29 12.56 0.56 -0.28
N CYS A 30 11.36 0.04 -0.58
CA CYS A 30 10.75 0.15 -1.90
C CYS A 30 9.28 0.53 -1.79
N ALA A 31 8.98 1.81 -2.03
CA ALA A 31 7.62 2.31 -2.02
C ALA A 31 6.88 2.06 -3.32
N PHE A 32 5.56 1.93 -3.20
CA PHE A 32 4.64 1.90 -4.34
C PHE A 32 3.70 3.09 -4.23
N SER A 33 3.78 3.96 -5.23
CA SER A 33 3.02 5.19 -5.39
C SER A 33 1.65 4.85 -5.95
N VAL A 34 0.60 5.04 -5.15
CA VAL A 34 -0.79 4.72 -5.54
C VAL A 34 -1.60 5.96 -5.97
N CYS A 35 -1.03 7.14 -5.73
CA CYS A 35 -1.40 8.42 -6.33
C CYS A 35 -0.15 9.07 -6.92
N ASP A 36 -0.30 10.22 -7.57
CA ASP A 36 0.75 11.04 -8.21
C ASP A 36 1.84 10.21 -8.94
N ASP A 37 3.00 10.80 -9.17
CA ASP A 37 4.12 10.13 -9.82
C ASP A 37 5.31 10.04 -8.85
N PRO A 38 6.23 9.06 -9.02
CA PRO A 38 7.33 8.84 -8.08
C PRO A 38 8.18 10.07 -7.76
N ASP A 39 8.41 10.97 -8.71
CA ASP A 39 9.20 12.19 -8.50
C ASP A 39 8.59 13.12 -7.45
N TYR A 40 7.26 13.28 -7.44
CA TYR A 40 6.57 14.03 -6.40
C TYR A 40 6.90 13.47 -5.00
N PHE A 41 6.91 12.15 -4.86
CA PHE A 41 7.21 11.52 -3.57
C PHE A 41 8.69 11.54 -3.21
N TYR A 42 9.60 11.48 -4.19
CA TYR A 42 11.02 11.70 -3.90
C TYR A 42 11.25 13.08 -3.33
N ASP A 43 10.60 14.10 -3.89
CA ASP A 43 10.76 15.48 -3.47
C ASP A 43 10.06 15.72 -2.11
N TYR A 44 8.89 15.10 -1.90
CA TYR A 44 8.21 15.11 -0.60
C TYR A 44 9.07 14.48 0.51
N VAL A 45 9.63 13.29 0.24
CA VAL A 45 10.55 12.60 1.18
C VAL A 45 11.79 13.45 1.41
N GLN A 46 12.36 14.08 0.36
CA GLN A 46 13.51 14.96 0.50
C GLN A 46 13.21 16.13 1.44
N GLY A 47 12.06 16.80 1.28
CA GLY A 47 11.66 17.88 2.18
C GLY A 47 11.56 17.45 3.65
N LEU A 48 11.09 16.23 3.92
CA LEU A 48 11.08 15.66 5.28
C LEU A 48 12.49 15.40 5.81
N LEU A 49 13.39 14.86 4.98
CA LEU A 49 14.78 14.59 5.34
C LEU A 49 15.56 15.89 5.61
N ASP A 50 15.34 16.92 4.80
CA ASP A 50 15.95 18.24 4.95
C ASP A 50 15.46 18.92 6.23
N GLY A 51 14.15 18.83 6.53
CA GLY A 51 13.57 19.32 7.78
C GLY A 51 14.16 18.66 9.03
N LEU A 52 14.58 17.38 8.93
CA LEU A 52 15.29 16.64 9.97
C LEU A 52 16.81 16.86 9.94
N GLN A 53 17.34 17.62 8.96
CA GLN A 53 18.77 17.80 8.72
C GLN A 53 19.52 16.46 8.60
N ALA A 54 18.89 15.48 7.96
CA ALA A 54 19.39 14.11 7.90
C ALA A 54 20.67 13.95 7.04
N GLY A 55 20.98 14.94 6.18
CA GLY A 55 22.19 14.94 5.36
C GLY A 55 22.26 13.81 4.32
N VAL A 56 21.10 13.32 3.86
CA VAL A 56 20.99 12.19 2.93
C VAL A 56 19.99 12.51 1.82
N ASN A 57 20.25 11.99 0.62
CA ASN A 57 19.34 12.14 -0.52
C ASN A 57 18.24 11.07 -0.49
N SER A 58 17.00 11.44 -0.76
CA SER A 58 15.86 10.51 -0.80
C SER A 58 16.05 9.41 -1.83
N ARG A 59 16.60 9.73 -3.01
CA ARG A 59 16.84 8.79 -4.11
C ARG A 59 17.95 7.77 -3.81
N ASP A 60 18.75 7.99 -2.77
CA ASP A 60 19.78 7.04 -2.32
C ASP A 60 19.23 5.98 -1.34
N ILE A 61 18.14 6.28 -0.62
CA ILE A 61 17.68 5.46 0.50
C ILE A 61 16.32 4.80 0.29
N VAL A 62 15.53 5.27 -0.67
CA VAL A 62 14.25 4.67 -1.06
C VAL A 62 14.16 4.50 -2.57
N ASN A 63 13.60 3.38 -3.03
CA ASN A 63 13.19 3.19 -4.41
C ASN A 63 11.66 3.35 -4.51
N ILE A 64 11.17 4.35 -5.23
CA ILE A 64 9.73 4.59 -5.39
C ILE A 64 9.30 4.08 -6.77
N GLN A 65 8.32 3.19 -6.78
CA GLN A 65 7.73 2.56 -7.96
C GLN A 65 6.32 3.11 -8.20
N ASN A 66 5.90 3.22 -9.46
CA ASN A 66 4.53 3.61 -9.78
C ASN A 66 3.59 2.40 -9.70
N ALA A 67 2.54 2.50 -8.88
CA ALA A 67 1.46 1.53 -8.74
C ALA A 67 0.07 2.20 -8.79
N LYS A 68 -0.02 3.38 -9.42
CA LYS A 68 -1.25 4.17 -9.52
C LYS A 68 -2.32 3.46 -10.35
N GLY A 69 -1.92 2.64 -11.33
CA GLY A 69 -2.85 1.98 -12.24
C GLY A 69 -3.67 3.02 -13.01
N LEU A 70 -5.00 2.89 -12.99
CA LEU A 70 -5.91 3.84 -13.63
C LEU A 70 -5.92 5.23 -12.96
N GLY A 71 -5.45 5.33 -11.72
CA GLY A 71 -5.54 6.56 -10.92
C GLY A 71 -5.84 6.26 -9.46
N TYR A 72 -5.83 7.32 -8.65
CA TYR A 72 -6.15 7.20 -7.24
C TYR A 72 -7.56 6.64 -7.02
N ALA A 73 -7.68 5.66 -6.13
CA ALA A 73 -8.92 4.95 -5.81
C ALA A 73 -9.69 4.34 -7.01
N MET A 74 -9.08 4.23 -8.20
CA MET A 74 -9.66 3.57 -9.36
C MET A 74 -8.95 2.25 -9.62
N ASN A 75 -9.69 1.18 -9.87
CA ASN A 75 -9.11 -0.15 -9.96
C ASN A 75 -9.33 -0.80 -11.33
N THR A 76 -8.34 -1.59 -11.77
CA THR A 76 -8.56 -2.54 -12.86
C THR A 76 -9.23 -3.82 -12.35
N ALA A 77 -9.79 -4.62 -13.26
CA ALA A 77 -10.37 -5.91 -12.90
C ALA A 77 -9.32 -6.85 -12.29
N GLU A 78 -8.07 -6.79 -12.76
CA GLU A 78 -6.94 -7.59 -12.28
C GLU A 78 -6.54 -7.19 -10.85
N GLU A 79 -6.53 -5.88 -10.53
CA GLU A 79 -6.25 -5.40 -9.19
C GLU A 79 -7.31 -5.88 -8.18
N LEU A 80 -8.60 -5.83 -8.55
CA LEU A 80 -9.69 -6.33 -7.71
C LEU A 80 -9.65 -7.85 -7.54
N LYS A 81 -9.34 -8.57 -8.63
CA LYS A 81 -9.15 -10.03 -8.58
C LYS A 81 -7.98 -10.40 -7.68
N PHE A 82 -6.87 -9.68 -7.77
CA PHE A 82 -5.68 -9.91 -6.96
C PHE A 82 -5.96 -9.76 -5.47
N VAL A 83 -6.65 -8.69 -5.03
CA VAL A 83 -6.95 -8.52 -3.59
C VAL A 83 -7.83 -9.66 -3.07
N LYS A 84 -8.77 -10.16 -3.88
CA LYS A 84 -9.59 -11.32 -3.56
C LYS A 84 -8.75 -12.60 -3.47
N GLU A 85 -7.85 -12.83 -4.41
CA GLU A 85 -6.95 -14.00 -4.40
C GLU A 85 -6.02 -14.02 -3.18
N VAL A 86 -5.50 -12.86 -2.77
CA VAL A 86 -4.69 -12.75 -1.54
C VAL A 86 -5.54 -13.08 -0.31
N ALA A 87 -6.77 -12.55 -0.24
CA ALA A 87 -7.70 -12.85 0.85
C ALA A 87 -8.02 -14.34 0.95
N ASP A 88 -8.34 -14.99 -0.17
CA ASP A 88 -8.64 -16.43 -0.23
C ASP A 88 -7.44 -17.29 0.17
N ALA A 89 -6.24 -16.94 -0.31
CA ALA A 89 -5.06 -17.76 -0.13
C ALA A 89 -4.43 -17.62 1.27
N THR A 90 -4.58 -16.45 1.90
CA THR A 90 -3.82 -16.11 3.12
C THR A 90 -4.68 -15.70 4.31
N GLY A 91 -5.97 -15.38 4.10
CA GLY A 91 -6.82 -14.76 5.10
C GLY A 91 -6.49 -13.29 5.38
N VAL A 92 -5.49 -12.71 4.70
CA VAL A 92 -5.11 -11.30 4.84
C VAL A 92 -5.93 -10.47 3.85
N ILE A 93 -6.68 -9.51 4.38
CA ILE A 93 -7.50 -8.62 3.57
C ILE A 93 -6.69 -7.36 3.22
N LEU A 94 -6.46 -7.15 1.93
CA LEU A 94 -5.84 -5.93 1.41
C LEU A 94 -6.91 -4.98 0.88
N ASP A 95 -6.79 -3.71 1.24
CA ASP A 95 -7.69 -2.70 0.71
C ASP A 95 -7.35 -2.38 -0.76
N PRO A 96 -8.35 -2.19 -1.63
CA PRO A 96 -8.13 -1.97 -3.06
C PRO A 96 -7.56 -0.58 -3.40
N VAL A 97 -7.53 0.36 -2.46
CA VAL A 97 -7.08 1.74 -2.73
C VAL A 97 -5.57 1.90 -2.53
N TYR A 98 -5.02 1.31 -1.47
CA TYR A 98 -3.62 1.45 -1.07
C TYR A 98 -2.88 0.10 -1.03
N SER A 99 -3.13 -0.72 -0.02
CA SER A 99 -2.32 -1.90 0.28
C SER A 99 -2.42 -2.97 -0.80
N GLY A 100 -3.60 -3.12 -1.42
CA GLY A 100 -3.85 -3.99 -2.55
C GLY A 100 -3.06 -3.57 -3.78
N LYS A 101 -3.06 -2.28 -4.13
CA LYS A 101 -2.27 -1.76 -5.27
C LYS A 101 -0.76 -1.90 -5.04
N ALA A 102 -0.30 -1.61 -3.83
CA ALA A 102 1.11 -1.76 -3.48
C ALA A 102 1.55 -3.24 -3.58
N ALA A 103 0.76 -4.15 -3.02
CA ALA A 103 1.04 -5.59 -3.11
C ALA A 103 0.95 -6.11 -4.55
N TYR A 104 -0.03 -5.64 -5.33
CA TYR A 104 -0.18 -6.00 -6.74
C TYR A 104 1.04 -5.54 -7.55
N GLY A 105 1.46 -4.27 -7.39
CA GLY A 105 2.66 -3.73 -8.03
C GLY A 105 3.94 -4.48 -7.63
N MET A 106 4.07 -4.85 -6.36
CA MET A 106 5.18 -5.66 -5.86
C MET A 106 5.21 -7.04 -6.54
N MET A 107 4.08 -7.76 -6.53
CA MET A 107 3.98 -9.10 -7.12
C MET A 107 4.21 -9.06 -8.63
N LYS A 108 3.68 -8.05 -9.32
CA LYS A 108 3.94 -7.82 -10.75
C LYS A 108 5.42 -7.59 -11.02
N ASN A 109 6.08 -6.70 -10.27
CA ASN A 109 7.51 -6.44 -10.42
C ASN A 109 8.38 -7.68 -10.14
N MET A 110 7.95 -8.53 -9.21
CA MET A 110 8.61 -9.80 -8.93
C MET A 110 8.44 -10.80 -10.06
N ALA A 111 7.23 -10.91 -10.62
CA ALA A 111 6.93 -11.79 -11.74
C ALA A 111 7.67 -11.38 -13.03
N GLU A 112 7.88 -10.09 -13.26
CA GLU A 112 8.63 -9.56 -14.41
C GLU A 112 10.15 -9.82 -14.33
N SER A 113 10.69 -10.10 -13.15
CA SER A 113 12.15 -10.27 -12.94
C SER A 113 12.47 -11.31 -11.86
N PRO A 114 12.05 -12.57 -12.00
CA PRO A 114 12.08 -13.56 -10.91
C PRO A 114 13.50 -13.83 -10.38
N THR A 115 14.51 -13.87 -11.27
CA THR A 115 15.91 -14.10 -10.90
C THR A 115 16.50 -13.00 -10.01
N LYS A 116 15.98 -11.77 -10.10
CA LYS A 116 16.38 -10.65 -9.22
C LYS A 116 15.96 -10.92 -7.77
N TRP A 117 14.94 -11.73 -7.56
CA TRP A 117 14.30 -11.96 -6.26
C TRP A 117 14.65 -13.31 -5.64
N GLU A 118 15.31 -14.19 -6.39
CA GLU A 118 15.74 -15.50 -5.90
C GLU A 118 16.61 -15.40 -4.64
N GLY A 119 16.29 -16.20 -3.62
CA GLY A 119 16.99 -16.21 -2.33
C GLY A 119 16.78 -14.96 -1.47
N ARG A 120 15.99 -13.97 -1.90
CA ARG A 120 15.70 -12.76 -1.12
C ARG A 120 14.55 -12.98 -0.15
N LYS A 121 14.63 -12.32 1.01
CA LYS A 121 13.53 -12.25 1.98
C LYS A 121 12.83 -10.90 1.83
N ILE A 122 11.52 -10.93 1.62
CA ILE A 122 10.70 -9.74 1.35
C ILE A 122 9.70 -9.59 2.51
N LEU A 123 9.53 -8.36 3.00
CA LEU A 123 8.59 -8.03 4.07
C LEU A 123 7.64 -6.97 3.54
N PHE A 124 6.46 -7.39 3.13
CA PHE A 124 5.40 -6.44 2.85
C PHE A 124 4.85 -5.87 4.16
N ILE A 125 4.85 -4.54 4.32
CA ILE A 125 4.19 -3.89 5.47
C ILE A 125 2.77 -3.52 5.07
N HIS A 126 1.81 -4.22 5.67
CA HIS A 126 0.41 -3.90 5.53
C HIS A 126 0.04 -2.77 6.49
N THR A 127 -0.26 -1.59 5.94
CA THR A 127 -0.54 -0.35 6.70
C THR A 127 -2.03 -0.17 7.05
N GLY A 128 -2.85 -1.21 6.93
CA GLY A 128 -4.30 -1.12 7.08
C GLY A 128 -5.00 -0.66 5.80
N GLY A 129 -6.06 0.15 5.94
CA GLY A 129 -6.87 0.66 4.82
C GLY A 129 -8.22 -0.05 4.64
N LEU A 130 -8.58 -0.99 5.53
CA LEU A 130 -9.73 -1.89 5.39
C LEU A 130 -11.06 -1.19 5.03
N LEU A 131 -11.28 0.03 5.51
CA LEU A 131 -12.49 0.81 5.21
C LEU A 131 -12.63 1.14 3.72
N GLY A 132 -11.53 1.15 2.95
CA GLY A 132 -11.55 1.32 1.49
C GLY A 132 -12.27 0.21 0.73
N LEU A 133 -12.63 -0.90 1.40
CA LEU A 133 -13.49 -1.94 0.83
C LEU A 133 -14.94 -1.48 0.64
N PHE A 134 -15.46 -0.61 1.51
CA PHE A 134 -16.85 -0.17 1.43
C PHE A 134 -17.12 0.58 0.13
N ASP A 135 -16.21 1.45 -0.28
CA ASP A 135 -16.29 2.19 -1.55
C ASP A 135 -16.20 1.28 -2.78
N LYS A 136 -15.73 0.04 -2.61
CA LYS A 136 -15.54 -0.97 -3.67
C LYS A 136 -16.46 -2.16 -3.54
N ALA A 137 -17.43 -2.13 -2.61
CA ALA A 137 -18.29 -3.27 -2.31
C ALA A 137 -19.02 -3.78 -3.56
N GLU A 138 -19.63 -2.90 -4.35
CA GLU A 138 -20.34 -3.27 -5.58
C GLU A 138 -19.42 -3.89 -6.65
N GLN A 139 -18.15 -3.46 -6.71
CA GLN A 139 -17.18 -3.98 -7.68
C GLN A 139 -16.59 -5.32 -7.24
N LEU A 140 -16.49 -5.54 -5.92
CA LEU A 140 -15.99 -6.77 -5.32
C LEU A 140 -17.08 -7.84 -5.21
N ALA A 141 -18.35 -7.43 -5.04
CA ALA A 141 -19.51 -8.31 -4.88
C ALA A 141 -19.58 -9.44 -5.93
N PRO A 142 -19.40 -9.18 -7.25
CA PRO A 142 -19.39 -10.26 -8.25
C PRO A 142 -18.22 -11.24 -8.12
N LEU A 143 -17.12 -10.84 -7.46
CA LEU A 143 -15.92 -11.65 -7.28
C LEU A 143 -16.00 -12.54 -6.03
N VAL A 144 -16.80 -12.15 -5.04
CA VAL A 144 -17.04 -12.92 -3.82
C VAL A 144 -18.32 -13.74 -3.99
N GLY A 145 -18.17 -15.05 -4.21
CA GLY A 145 -19.33 -15.94 -4.34
C GLY A 145 -20.16 -16.02 -3.06
N ASN A 146 -21.47 -16.24 -3.17
CA ASN A 146 -22.39 -16.45 -2.04
C ASN A 146 -22.42 -15.32 -1.00
N TRP A 147 -22.23 -14.07 -1.43
CA TRP A 147 -22.41 -12.93 -0.52
C TRP A 147 -23.90 -12.57 -0.42
N HIS A 148 -24.31 -12.17 0.77
CA HIS A 148 -25.62 -11.57 1.01
C HIS A 148 -25.38 -10.19 1.61
N GLN A 149 -25.97 -9.16 1.02
CA GLN A 149 -26.01 -7.85 1.66
C GLN A 149 -26.84 -8.00 2.94
N MET A 150 -26.25 -7.66 4.08
CA MET A 150 -26.99 -7.60 5.33
C MET A 150 -27.71 -6.26 5.39
N ASP A 151 -29.03 -6.27 5.26
CA ASP A 151 -29.85 -5.09 5.48
C ASP A 151 -29.82 -4.74 6.97
N ILE A 152 -29.02 -3.74 7.32
CA ILE A 152 -28.99 -3.19 8.68
C ILE A 152 -30.12 -2.18 8.76
N HIS A 153 -31.24 -2.55 9.38
CA HIS A 153 -32.25 -1.59 9.77
C HIS A 153 -31.62 -0.61 10.77
N GLU A 154 -31.41 0.65 10.35
CA GLU A 154 -30.96 1.73 11.22
C GLU A 154 -32.01 1.94 12.33
N SER A 155 -31.81 1.27 13.47
CA SER A 155 -32.70 1.35 14.64
C SER A 155 -32.15 2.26 15.73
N ILE A 156 -31.13 3.06 15.43
CA ILE A 156 -30.60 4.07 16.35
C ILE A 156 -30.92 5.45 15.75
N PRO A 157 -31.99 6.11 16.21
CA PRO A 157 -32.22 7.50 15.88
C PRO A 157 -30.97 8.30 16.26
N ARG A 158 -30.39 9.02 15.29
CA ARG A 158 -29.40 10.05 15.61
C ARG A 158 -30.09 11.03 16.55
N LYS A 159 -29.62 11.13 17.81
CA LYS A 159 -29.99 12.27 18.66
C LYS A 159 -29.42 13.51 18.00
N ASP A 160 -30.29 14.46 17.66
CA ASP A 160 -29.90 15.76 17.14
C ASP A 160 -28.80 16.38 18.03
N GLY A 161 -27.66 16.73 17.44
CA GLY A 161 -26.62 17.49 18.13
C GLY A 161 -25.27 16.81 18.38
N VAL A 162 -25.06 15.54 18.02
CA VAL A 162 -23.72 14.93 18.13
C VAL A 162 -23.02 14.90 16.77
N GLY A 163 -22.26 15.97 16.51
CA GLY A 163 -21.03 15.99 15.72
C GLY A 163 -21.08 15.48 14.28
N LYS A 164 -21.12 16.42 13.32
CA LYS A 164 -20.45 16.22 12.04
C LYS A 164 -18.94 16.13 12.33
N MET A 165 -18.40 14.93 12.35
CA MET A 165 -16.97 14.71 12.23
C MET A 165 -16.82 13.56 11.25
N PHE A 166 -16.74 13.92 9.96
CA PHE A 166 -16.00 13.35 8.83
C PHE A 166 -16.43 14.12 7.58
#